data_AF-A0A2V8LSG0-F1
#
_entry.id   AF-A0A2V8LSG0-F1
#
_cell.length_a   1.000
_cell.length_b   1.000
_cell.length_c   1.000
_cell.angle_alpha   90.00
_cell.angle_beta   90.00
_cell.angle_gamma   90.00
#
_symmetry.space_group_name_H-M   'P 1'
#
loop_
_entity.id
_entity.type
_entity.pdbx_description
1 polymer ?
#
loop_
_entity_poly.entity_id
_entity_poly.type
_entity_poly.pdbx_seq_one_letter_code
_entity_poly.pdbx_strand_id
1 'polypeptide(L)' 'MSYQDIITIEPGKRGGKPCIRGMRITVYDVLEYLASGMSQEQILSDFPYLTKEDILACLSYAADREKHLMVR' A
#
# COMPACT_ATOMS: atom_id res chain seq x y z
N MET A 1 -7.88 9.70 8.42
CA MET A 1 -7.77 9.76 6.94
C MET A 1 -8.16 8.41 6.39
N SER A 2 -8.84 8.42 5.24
CA SER A 2 -9.23 7.17 4.57
C SER A 2 -8.10 6.71 3.65
N TYR A 3 -8.00 5.42 3.31
CA TYR A 3 -6.90 4.96 2.46
C TYR A 3 -6.92 5.64 1.07
N GLN A 4 -8.08 6.11 0.62
CA GLN A 4 -8.29 6.80 -0.67
C GLN A 4 -7.53 8.13 -0.75
N ASP A 5 -7.20 8.75 0.38
CA ASP A 5 -6.40 9.98 0.41
C ASP A 5 -4.90 9.71 0.17
N ILE A 6 -4.47 8.46 0.31
CA ILE A 6 -3.06 8.03 0.29
C ILE A 6 -2.79 7.10 -0.91
N ILE A 7 -3.69 6.18 -1.21
CA ILE A 7 -3.53 5.19 -2.27
C ILE A 7 -4.16 5.70 -3.55
N THR A 8 -3.33 5.82 -4.58
CA THR A 8 -3.66 6.37 -5.89
C THR A 8 -3.51 5.30 -6.96
N ILE A 9 -4.39 5.30 -7.97
CA ILE A 9 -4.29 4.41 -9.12
C ILE A 9 -4.16 5.30 -10.36
N GLU A 10 -2.97 5.30 -10.95
CA GLU A 10 -2.67 6.12 -12.12
C GLU A 10 -2.37 5.23 -13.33
N PRO A 11 -3.09 5.39 -14.46
CA PRO A 11 -2.80 4.66 -15.70
C PRO A 11 -1.33 4.81 -16.10
N GLY A 12 -0.68 3.70 -16.46
CA GLY A 12 0.73 3.67 -16.87
C GLY A 12 1.76 3.69 -15.72
N LYS A 13 1.40 4.17 -14.52
CA LYS A 13 2.29 4.11 -13.34
C LYS A 13 2.28 2.69 -12.76
N ARG A 14 3.45 2.02 -12.80
CA ARG A 14 3.59 0.60 -12.36
C ARG A 14 2.52 -0.33 -12.98
N GLY A 15 2.05 -0.02 -14.19
CA GLY A 15 1.00 -0.78 -14.87
C GLY A 15 -0.42 -0.57 -14.29
N GLY A 16 -0.71 0.58 -13.69
CA GLY A 16 -2.02 0.86 -13.09
C GLY A 16 -2.23 0.19 -11.73
N LYS A 17 -1.15 -0.21 -11.06
CA LYS A 17 -1.20 -0.77 -9.72
C LYS A 17 -1.44 0.33 -8.68
N PRO A 18 -2.18 0.07 -7.58
CA PRO A 18 -2.36 1.02 -6.48
C PRO A 18 -1.02 1.39 -5.85
N CYS A 19 -0.70 2.68 -5.83
CA CYS A 19 0.56 3.25 -5.37
C CYS A 19 0.35 4.27 -4.24
N ILE A 20 1.31 4.33 -3.33
CA ILE A 20 1.33 5.26 -2.18
C ILE A 20 1.66 6.67 -2.67
N ARG A 21 0.80 7.66 -2.42
CA ARG A 21 1.02 9.11 -2.64
C ARG A 21 1.66 9.45 -4.01
N GLY A 22 1.25 8.76 -5.08
CA GLY A 22 1.83 8.94 -6.41
C GLY A 22 3.30 8.47 -6.57
N MET A 23 3.88 7.81 -5.57
CA MET A 23 5.18 7.16 -5.64
C MET A 23 5.15 5.93 -6.56
N ARG A 24 6.31 5.31 -6.79
CA ARG A 24 6.41 4.03 -7.51
C ARG A 24 6.47 2.81 -6.58
N ILE A 25 5.97 2.97 -5.36
CA ILE A 25 5.79 1.89 -4.38
C ILE A 25 4.32 1.54 -4.35
N THR A 26 4.04 0.29 -4.68
CA THR A 26 2.70 -0.25 -4.74
C THR A 26 2.26 -0.77 -3.39
N VAL A 27 0.94 -0.89 -3.19
CA VAL A 27 0.38 -1.62 -2.04
C VAL A 27 0.96 -3.03 -1.95
N TYR A 28 1.17 -3.69 -3.10
CA TYR A 28 1.71 -5.05 -3.15
C TYR A 28 3.15 -5.12 -2.65
N ASP A 29 4.00 -4.14 -2.98
CA ASP A 29 5.37 -4.10 -2.49
C ASP A 29 5.39 -4.09 -0.95
N VAL A 30 4.55 -3.26 -0.31
CA VAL A 30 4.44 -3.21 1.16
C VAL A 30 3.90 -4.52 1.75
N LEU A 31 2.89 -5.12 1.13
CA LEU A 31 2.34 -6.40 1.57
C LEU A 31 3.37 -7.54 1.45
N GLU A 32 4.17 -7.54 0.39
CA GLU A 32 5.26 -8.52 0.19
C GLU A 32 6.35 -8.37 1.26
N TYR A 33 6.74 -7.14 1.61
CA TYR A 33 7.70 -6.90 2.70
C TYR A 33 7.20 -7.41 4.06
N LEU A 34 5.92 -7.15 4.36
CA LEU A 34 5.29 -7.67 5.59
C LEU A 34 5.20 -9.19 5.55
N ALA A 35 4.83 -9.77 4.41
CA ALA A 35 4.74 -11.22 4.22
C ALA A 35 6.12 -11.92 4.31
N SER A 36 7.22 -11.23 3.96
CA SER A 36 8.57 -11.73 4.17
C SER A 36 9.05 -11.63 5.63
N GLY A 37 8.22 -11.12 6.53
CA GLY A 37 8.52 -11.02 7.97
C GLY A 37 9.17 -9.70 8.39
N MET A 38 9.23 -8.68 7.52
CA MET A 38 9.71 -7.36 7.94
C MET A 38 8.71 -6.69 8.91
N SER A 39 9.23 -6.02 9.93
CA SER A 39 8.43 -5.16 10.80
C SER A 39 8.13 -3.81 10.13
N GLN A 40 7.13 -3.07 10.61
CA GLN A 40 6.82 -1.74 10.10
C GLN A 40 8.01 -0.79 10.29
N GLU A 41 8.71 -0.89 11.42
CA GLU A 41 9.88 -0.08 11.74
C GLU A 41 11.04 -0.36 10.78
N GLN A 42 11.25 -1.62 10.38
CA GLN A 42 12.26 -1.97 9.38
C GLN A 42 11.90 -1.39 8.01
N ILE A 43 10.63 -1.50 7.60
CA ILE A 43 10.15 -0.91 6.35
C ILE A 43 10.36 0.62 6.36
N LEU A 44 10.04 1.29 7.46
CA LEU A 44 10.24 2.75 7.59
C LEU A 44 11.71 3.15 7.64
N SER A 45 12.58 2.29 8.17
CA SER A 45 14.03 2.49 8.16
C SER A 45 14.60 2.39 6.75
N ASP A 46 14.17 1.39 5.97
CA ASP A 46 14.65 1.15 4.60
C ASP A 46 14.04 2.14 3.60
N PHE A 47 12.82 2.62 3.89
CA PHE A 47 12.07 3.56 3.08
C PHE A 47 11.63 4.79 3.90
N PRO A 48 12.57 5.68 4.27
CA PRO A 48 12.33 6.79 5.21
C PRO A 48 11.37 7.87 4.70
N TYR A 49 11.00 7.82 3.42
CA TYR A 49 9.95 8.68 2.85
C TYR A 49 8.55 8.11 3.05
N LEU A 50 8.40 6.85 3.48
CA LEU A 50 7.11 6.29 3.89
C LEU A 50 6.78 6.72 5.32
N THR A 51 5.50 6.78 5.62
CA THR A 51 5.01 6.99 6.99
C THR A 51 4.26 5.77 7.49
N LYS A 52 4.02 5.71 8.80
CA LYS A 52 3.20 4.65 9.39
C LYS A 52 1.79 4.64 8.79
N GLU A 53 1.24 5.82 8.52
CA GLU A 53 -0.06 6.01 7.87
C GLU A 53 -0.09 5.40 6.47
N ASP A 54 1.01 5.49 5.71
CA ASP A 54 1.11 4.85 4.39
C ASP A 54 0.99 3.32 4.49
N ILE A 55 1.65 2.71 5.47
CA ILE A 55 1.57 1.25 5.70
C ILE A 55 0.16 0.84 6.10
N LEU A 56 -0.48 1.59 7.02
CA LEU A 56 -1.85 1.32 7.44
C LEU A 56 -2.84 1.51 6.29
N ALA A 57 -2.62 2.50 5.40
CA ALA A 57 -3.43 2.70 4.21
C ALA A 57 -3.31 1.52 3.23
N CYS A 58 -2.11 0.94 3.07
CA CYS A 58 -1.91 -0.27 2.27
C CYS A 58 -2.73 -1.45 2.80
N LEU A 59 -2.70 -1.69 4.11
CA LEU A 59 -3.47 -2.75 4.76
C LEU A 59 -4.98 -2.51 4.64
N SER A 60 -5.43 -1.28 4.86
CA SER A 60 -6.85 -0.91 4.74
C SER A 60 -7.36 -1.05 3.31
N TYR A 61 -6.58 -0.63 2.30
CA TYR A 61 -6.90 -0.84 0.89
C TYR A 61 -7.05 -2.34 0.57
N ALA A 62 -6.12 -3.17 1.06
CA ALA A 62 -6.14 -4.61 0.80
C ALA A 62 -7.37 -5.30 1.40
N ALA A 63 -7.69 -4.98 2.66
CA ALA A 63 -8.87 -5.51 3.33
C ALA A 63 -10.17 -5.09 2.64
N ASP A 64 -10.29 -3.82 2.25
CA ASP A 64 -11.47 -3.32 1.54
C ASP A 64 -11.62 -3.96 0.16
N ARG A 65 -10.52 -4.09 -0.59
CA ARG A 65 -10.53 -4.75 -1.91
C ARG A 65 -10.94 -6.22 -1.80
N GLU A 66 -10.43 -6.96 -0.82
CA GLU A 66 -10.79 -8.35 -0.60
C GLU A 66 -12.28 -8.50 -0.29
N LYS A 67 -12.81 -7.68 0.62
CA LYS A 67 -14.23 -7.66 0.97
C LYS A 67 -15.13 -7.44 -0.24
N HIS A 68 -14.75 -6.53 -1.14
CA HIS A 68 -15.52 -6.25 -2.35
C HIS A 68 -15.41 -7.36 -3.41
N LEU A 69 -14.35 -8.17 -3.40
CA LEU A 69 -14.22 -9.33 -4.28
C LEU A 69 -15.10 -10.49 -3.81
N MET A 70 -15.30 -10.65 -2.49
CA MET A 70 -16.16 -11.70 -1.94
C MET A 70 -17.67 -11.47 -2.19
N VAL A 71 -18.07 -10.23 -2.45
CA VAL A 71 -19.49 -9.83 -2.64
C VAL A 71 -19.85 -9.71 -4.12
N ARG A 72 -18.98 -10.18 -5.03
CA ARG A 72 -19.23 -10.29 -6.47
C ARG A 72 -19.38 -11.74 -6.88
#